data_AF-H9BB00-F1
#
_entry.id   AF-H9BB00-F1
#
_cell.length_a   1.000
_cell.length_b   1.000
_cell.length_c   1.000
_cell.angle_alpha   90.00
_cell.angle_beta   90.00
_cell.angle_gamma   90.00
#
_symmetry.space_group_name_H-M   'P 1'
#
loop_
_entity.id
_entity.type
_entity.pdbx_description
1 polymer ?
#
loop_
_entity_poly.entity_id
_entity_poly.type
_entity_poly.pdbx_seq_one_letter_code
_entity_poly.pdbx_strand_id
1 'polypeptide(L)'
;EVVEGMQFDRGYLSPYFVTNAEKMVADLDDPYILIHEKKLSNLQSLLPVLEAVVQSGKPLLIIAEDVEGEALATLVVNKLRGGLKICAVKAPGFGDRRKAMLEDIAILTSGQVISEDVGIKLENVTLDMLGRAKKVHISKENTTIVDGSGQKAQISARVSQIKAQIEETTSDYDREKLQERLAKLAGGVAVIRVGGATEVEVKEKKDRVDD
;
A
#
# COMPACT_ATOMS: atom_id res chain seq x y z
N GLU A 1 -18.95 6.62 5.54
CA GLU A 1 -18.57 7.37 4.32
C GLU A 1 -17.81 6.42 3.40
N VAL A 2 -18.00 6.49 2.08
CA VAL A 2 -17.21 5.70 1.13
C VAL A 2 -16.13 6.60 0.56
N VAL A 3 -14.87 6.17 0.64
CA VAL A 3 -13.69 6.90 0.15
C VAL A 3 -12.95 6.07 -0.89
N GLU A 4 -12.12 6.71 -1.70
CA GLU A 4 -11.25 6.01 -2.64
C GLU A 4 -10.24 5.17 -1.86
N GLY A 5 -10.15 3.88 -2.16
CA GLY A 5 -9.29 2.97 -1.43
C GLY A 5 -9.32 1.58 -2.02
N MET A 6 -8.44 0.71 -1.54
CA MET A 6 -8.40 -0.68 -1.96
C MET A 6 -7.87 -1.59 -0.86
N GLN A 7 -8.25 -2.86 -0.93
CA GLN A 7 -7.67 -3.92 -0.12
C GLN A 7 -7.04 -5.00 -1.02
N PHE A 8 -5.89 -5.52 -0.61
CA PHE A 8 -5.26 -6.67 -1.24
C PHE A 8 -4.64 -7.63 -0.22
N ASP A 9 -4.54 -8.89 -0.62
CA ASP A 9 -4.28 -10.04 0.24
C ASP A 9 -2.77 -10.27 0.45
N ARG A 10 -2.09 -9.23 0.94
CA ARG A 10 -0.68 -9.25 1.35
C ARG A 10 -0.53 -8.51 2.67
N GLY A 11 -0.12 -9.21 3.72
CA GLY A 11 0.18 -8.61 5.02
C GLY A 11 1.64 -8.17 5.17
N TYR A 12 1.98 -7.75 6.39
CA TYR A 12 3.34 -7.34 6.74
C TYR A 12 4.36 -8.48 6.58
N LEU A 13 5.55 -8.15 6.08
CA LEU A 13 6.65 -9.11 5.94
C LEU A 13 7.28 -9.54 7.26
N SER A 14 7.09 -8.73 8.31
CA SER A 14 7.60 -9.01 9.64
C SER A 14 6.64 -8.51 10.71
N PRO A 15 6.34 -9.31 11.76
CA PRO A 15 5.51 -8.85 12.88
C PRO A 15 6.16 -7.69 13.64
N TYR A 16 7.46 -7.46 13.47
CA TYR A 16 8.12 -6.30 14.06
C TYR A 16 7.65 -4.97 13.47
N PHE A 17 6.95 -4.95 12.34
CA PHE A 17 6.34 -3.72 11.80
C PHE A 17 5.03 -3.34 12.51
N VAL A 18 4.43 -4.23 13.31
CA VAL A 18 3.21 -3.96 14.07
C VAL A 18 3.36 -2.70 14.94
N THR A 19 2.36 -1.82 14.87
CA THR A 19 2.28 -0.58 15.67
C THR A 19 1.23 -0.72 16.78
N ASN A 20 0.27 -1.62 16.63
CA ASN A 20 -0.68 -2.00 17.67
C ASN A 20 -0.55 -3.50 17.98
N ALA A 21 0.13 -3.81 19.09
CA ALA A 21 0.40 -5.18 19.52
C ALA A 21 -0.85 -5.93 20.00
N GLU A 22 -1.90 -5.24 20.47
CA GLU A 22 -3.14 -5.89 20.90
C GLU A 22 -3.89 -6.47 19.70
N LYS A 23 -3.99 -5.69 18.61
CA LYS A 23 -4.69 -6.11 17.39
C LYS A 23 -3.79 -6.83 16.39
N MET A 24 -2.48 -6.87 16.61
CA MET A 24 -1.48 -7.43 15.69
C MET A 24 -1.54 -6.79 14.30
N VAL A 25 -1.56 -5.45 14.26
CA VAL A 25 -1.67 -4.65 13.03
C VAL A 25 -0.64 -3.52 12.98
N ALA A 26 -0.24 -3.15 11.77
CA ALA A 26 0.49 -1.91 11.50
C ALA A 26 -0.48 -0.89 10.90
N ASP A 27 -0.80 0.14 11.69
CA ASP A 27 -1.49 1.33 11.26
C ASP A 27 -0.47 2.44 10.93
N LEU A 28 -0.58 3.01 9.73
CA LEU A 28 0.22 4.13 9.25
C LEU A 28 -0.71 5.29 8.87
N ASP A 29 -0.57 6.43 9.54
CA ASP A 29 -1.35 7.65 9.25
C ASP A 29 -0.54 8.61 8.36
N ASP A 30 -1.19 9.13 7.31
CA ASP A 30 -0.59 9.96 6.25
C ASP A 30 0.75 9.43 5.69
N PRO A 31 0.85 8.14 5.30
CA PRO A 31 2.10 7.57 4.84
C PRO A 31 2.47 7.99 3.42
N TYR A 32 3.78 8.01 3.16
CA TYR A 32 4.32 7.82 1.82
C TYR A 32 4.24 6.34 1.43
N ILE A 33 4.04 6.07 0.14
CA ILE A 33 3.90 4.71 -0.41
C ILE A 33 4.91 4.56 -1.55
N LEU A 34 5.97 3.79 -1.28
CA LEU A 34 6.93 3.38 -2.29
C LEU A 34 6.40 2.15 -3.02
N ILE A 35 6.30 2.25 -4.35
CA ILE A 35 5.80 1.20 -5.22
C ILE A 35 6.95 0.75 -6.12
N HIS A 36 7.53 -0.40 -5.84
CA HIS A 36 8.71 -0.89 -6.55
C HIS A 36 8.42 -2.24 -7.24
N GLU A 37 8.80 -2.37 -8.50
CA GLU A 37 8.44 -3.57 -9.27
C GLU A 37 9.27 -4.81 -8.91
N LYS A 38 10.53 -4.61 -8.50
CA LYS A 38 11.50 -5.67 -8.25
C LYS A 38 11.67 -5.97 -6.76
N LYS A 39 12.51 -6.96 -6.48
CA LYS A 39 12.91 -7.33 -5.12
C LYS A 39 13.89 -6.32 -4.53
N LEU A 40 13.74 -6.07 -3.23
CA LEU A 40 14.64 -5.25 -2.43
C LEU A 40 15.46 -6.15 -1.51
N SER A 41 16.72 -6.39 -1.88
CA SER A 41 17.67 -7.23 -1.11
C SER A 41 18.74 -6.42 -0.39
N ASN A 42 19.12 -5.25 -0.95
CA ASN A 42 20.08 -4.32 -0.36
C ASN A 42 19.40 -3.04 0.10
N LEU A 43 19.96 -2.40 1.13
CA LEU A 43 19.45 -1.13 1.64
C LEU A 43 20.08 0.09 0.95
N GLN A 44 21.27 -0.07 0.36
CA GLN A 44 22.04 1.06 -0.18
C GLN A 44 21.24 1.88 -1.20
N SER A 45 20.50 1.19 -2.07
CA SER A 45 19.62 1.82 -3.07
C SER A 45 18.38 2.50 -2.48
N LEU A 46 17.99 2.14 -1.25
CA LEU A 46 16.86 2.73 -0.50
C LEU A 46 17.28 3.91 0.39
N LEU A 47 18.58 4.08 0.69
CA LEU A 47 19.04 5.11 1.63
C LEU A 47 18.53 6.52 1.27
N PRO A 48 18.63 6.99 0.00
CA PRO A 48 18.18 8.35 -0.34
C PRO A 48 16.70 8.58 -0.04
N VAL A 49 15.84 7.61 -0.39
CA VAL A 49 14.40 7.73 -0.15
C VAL A 49 14.05 7.59 1.34
N LEU A 50 14.75 6.72 2.08
CA LEU A 50 14.55 6.57 3.52
C LEU A 50 14.92 7.86 4.27
N GLU A 51 16.04 8.48 3.92
CA GLU A 51 16.47 9.76 4.51
C GLU A 51 15.45 10.88 4.23
N ALA A 52 14.99 11.00 2.99
CA ALA A 52 13.98 11.99 2.62
C ALA A 52 12.65 11.79 3.39
N VAL A 53 12.21 10.54 3.56
CA VAL A 53 10.98 10.25 4.31
C VAL A 53 11.17 10.51 5.80
N VAL A 54 12.30 10.14 6.39
CA VAL A 54 12.61 10.44 7.81
C VAL A 54 12.60 11.95 8.07
N GLN A 55 13.20 12.75 7.18
CA GLN A 55 13.19 14.21 7.29
C GLN A 55 11.78 14.81 7.23
N SER A 56 10.87 14.18 6.49
CA SER A 56 9.46 14.59 6.44
C SER A 56 8.67 14.26 7.72
N GLY A 57 9.19 13.38 8.58
CA GLY A 57 8.52 12.89 9.78
C GLY A 57 7.32 11.98 9.53
N LYS A 58 7.06 11.60 8.27
CA LYS A 58 5.91 10.77 7.88
C LYS A 58 6.26 9.29 7.82
N PRO A 59 5.28 8.37 8.01
CA PRO A 59 5.52 6.95 7.84
C PRO A 59 5.76 6.56 6.38
N LEU A 60 6.36 5.39 6.17
CA LEU A 60 6.59 4.78 4.86
C LEU A 60 5.91 3.41 4.77
N LEU A 61 5.17 3.18 3.69
CA LEU A 61 4.80 1.85 3.23
C LEU A 61 5.68 1.48 2.03
N ILE A 62 6.31 0.32 2.07
CA ILE A 62 7.01 -0.26 0.91
C ILE A 62 6.17 -1.41 0.35
N ILE A 63 5.82 -1.31 -0.93
CA ILE A 63 5.20 -2.37 -1.72
C ILE A 63 6.19 -2.76 -2.81
N ALA A 64 6.76 -3.96 -2.69
CA ALA A 64 7.77 -4.48 -3.62
C ALA A 64 7.45 -5.91 -4.06
N GLU A 65 8.10 -6.46 -5.09
CA GLU A 65 7.97 -7.90 -5.38
C GLU A 65 8.28 -8.73 -4.13
N ASP A 66 9.37 -8.36 -3.45
CA ASP A 66 9.73 -8.88 -2.14
C ASP A 66 10.67 -7.90 -1.42
N VAL A 67 10.74 -7.99 -0.10
CA VAL A 67 11.78 -7.33 0.71
C VAL A 67 12.43 -8.39 1.56
N GLU A 68 13.70 -8.70 1.28
CA GLU A 68 14.37 -9.88 1.83
C GLU A 68 15.80 -9.56 2.30
N GLY A 69 16.40 -10.52 3.00
CA GLY A 69 17.80 -10.47 3.42
C GLY A 69 18.15 -9.25 4.28
N GLU A 70 19.24 -8.59 3.91
CA GLU A 70 19.80 -7.45 4.64
C GLU A 70 18.85 -6.25 4.66
N ALA A 71 18.14 -5.98 3.56
CA ALA A 71 17.18 -4.89 3.49
C ALA A 71 16.09 -5.05 4.55
N LEU A 72 15.44 -6.21 4.60
CA LEU A 72 14.38 -6.47 5.58
C LEU A 72 14.89 -6.38 7.03
N ALA A 73 16.03 -7.01 7.31
CA ALA A 73 16.63 -7.00 8.65
C ALA A 73 16.93 -5.56 9.11
N THR A 74 17.48 -4.74 8.22
CA THR A 74 17.85 -3.37 8.55
C THR A 74 16.63 -2.46 8.72
N LEU A 75 15.59 -2.62 7.91
CA LEU A 75 14.32 -1.90 8.10
C LEU A 75 13.68 -2.23 9.45
N VAL A 76 13.69 -3.51 9.84
CA VAL A 76 13.18 -3.96 11.15
C VAL A 76 13.98 -3.33 12.29
N VAL A 77 15.31 -3.38 12.23
CA VAL A 77 16.17 -2.80 13.28
C VAL A 77 15.97 -1.29 13.41
N ASN A 78 15.86 -0.56 12.28
CA ASN A 78 15.62 0.88 12.30
C ASN A 78 14.25 1.25 12.87
N LYS A 79 13.20 0.47 12.56
CA LYS A 79 11.89 0.62 13.19
C LYS A 79 11.96 0.44 14.70
N LEU A 80 12.64 -0.60 15.17
CA LEU A 80 12.77 -0.90 16.61
C LEU A 80 13.57 0.16 17.38
N ARG A 81 14.53 0.83 16.72
CA ARG A 81 15.28 1.95 17.28
C ARG A 81 14.48 3.27 17.32
N GLY A 82 13.24 3.27 16.84
CA GLY A 82 12.33 4.40 16.93
C GLY A 82 12.56 5.51 15.88
N GLY A 83 13.54 5.33 14.99
CA GLY A 83 13.90 6.35 14.01
C GLY A 83 12.99 6.40 12.78
N LEU A 84 12.27 5.32 12.47
CA LEU A 84 11.58 5.17 11.19
C LEU A 84 10.26 4.39 11.33
N LYS A 85 9.12 5.05 11.08
CA LYS A 85 7.79 4.42 11.06
C LYS A 85 7.58 3.78 9.69
N ILE A 86 7.75 2.46 9.59
CA ILE A 86 7.68 1.74 8.31
C ILE A 86 6.99 0.40 8.41
N CYS A 87 6.36 0.01 7.31
CA CYS A 87 5.97 -1.36 7.05
C CYS A 87 6.32 -1.75 5.60
N ALA A 88 6.71 -3.00 5.39
CA ALA A 88 6.94 -3.57 4.08
C ALA A 88 5.99 -4.74 3.82
N VAL A 89 5.42 -4.79 2.62
CA VAL A 89 4.49 -5.83 2.16
C VAL A 89 4.90 -6.29 0.75
N LYS A 90 4.58 -7.54 0.40
CA LYS A 90 4.74 -7.97 -1.00
C LYS A 90 3.66 -7.35 -1.87
N ALA A 91 3.98 -7.13 -3.14
CA ALA A 91 3.02 -6.76 -4.15
C ALA A 91 2.02 -7.90 -4.39
N PRO A 92 0.75 -7.60 -4.70
CA PRO A 92 -0.24 -8.61 -5.06
C PRO A 92 0.01 -9.13 -6.48
N GLY A 93 -0.36 -10.40 -6.70
CA GLY A 93 -0.20 -11.06 -8.01
C GLY A 93 1.24 -11.47 -8.34
N PHE A 94 1.44 -11.89 -9.59
CA PHE A 94 2.73 -12.34 -10.15
C PHE A 94 2.84 -11.95 -11.63
N GLY A 95 4.08 -11.83 -12.14
CA GLY A 95 4.34 -11.50 -13.55
C GLY A 95 3.68 -10.19 -13.99
N ASP A 96 3.14 -10.16 -15.22
CA ASP A 96 2.49 -8.96 -15.78
C ASP A 96 1.27 -8.51 -14.98
N ARG A 97 0.58 -9.44 -14.31
CA ARG A 97 -0.55 -9.08 -13.42
C ARG A 97 -0.07 -8.29 -12.22
N ARG A 98 1.09 -8.63 -11.66
CA ARG A 98 1.69 -7.85 -10.57
C ARG A 98 2.00 -6.43 -11.05
N LYS A 99 2.62 -6.28 -12.23
CA LYS A 99 2.89 -4.96 -12.81
C LYS A 99 1.60 -4.15 -12.98
N ALA A 100 0.56 -4.77 -13.52
CA ALA A 100 -0.73 -4.11 -13.71
C ALA A 100 -1.41 -3.71 -12.39
N MET A 101 -1.30 -4.53 -11.34
CA MET A 101 -1.83 -4.21 -10.00
C MET A 101 -0.99 -3.14 -9.28
N LEU A 102 0.33 -3.12 -9.46
CA LEU A 102 1.18 -2.04 -8.95
C LEU A 102 0.82 -0.69 -9.58
N GLU A 103 0.52 -0.69 -10.88
CA GLU A 103 0.02 0.49 -11.59
C GLU A 103 -1.34 0.94 -11.05
N ASP A 104 -2.24 0.01 -10.72
CA ASP A 104 -3.52 0.36 -10.10
C ASP A 104 -3.32 1.04 -8.73
N ILE A 105 -2.39 0.54 -7.91
CA ILE A 105 -2.02 1.15 -6.62
C ILE A 105 -1.39 2.53 -6.83
N ALA A 106 -0.51 2.68 -7.84
CA ALA A 106 0.12 3.95 -8.17
C ALA A 106 -0.91 5.01 -8.55
N ILE A 107 -1.85 4.67 -9.44
CA ILE A 107 -2.95 5.56 -9.84
C ILE A 107 -3.84 5.92 -8.65
N LEU A 108 -4.21 4.94 -7.82
CA LEU A 108 -5.05 5.17 -6.62
C LEU A 108 -4.38 6.11 -5.62
N THR A 109 -3.05 6.05 -5.52
CA THR A 109 -2.29 6.79 -4.51
C THR A 109 -1.58 8.02 -5.06
N SER A 110 -1.75 8.34 -6.35
CA SER A 110 -0.99 9.37 -7.07
C SER A 110 0.53 9.19 -7.00
N GLY A 111 1.00 7.94 -6.92
CA GLY A 111 2.42 7.59 -6.96
C GLY A 111 2.87 7.14 -8.35
N GLN A 112 4.15 6.79 -8.47
CA GLN A 112 4.73 6.21 -9.66
C GLN A 112 5.33 4.83 -9.35
N VAL A 113 5.13 3.87 -10.26
CA VAL A 113 5.79 2.56 -10.16
C VAL A 113 7.27 2.74 -10.50
N ILE A 114 8.14 2.44 -9.54
CA ILE A 114 9.59 2.47 -9.71
C ILE A 114 10.03 1.16 -10.36
N SER A 115 10.33 1.25 -11.65
CA SER A 115 10.81 0.14 -12.47
C SER A 115 12.04 0.52 -13.28
N GLU A 116 13.00 -0.39 -13.33
CA GLU A 116 14.18 -0.27 -14.18
C GLU A 116 13.82 -0.32 -15.68
N ASP A 117 12.70 -0.97 -16.04
CA ASP A 117 12.22 -1.07 -17.43
C ASP A 117 11.83 0.32 -17.98
N VAL A 118 11.45 1.24 -17.10
CA VAL A 118 11.09 2.65 -17.42
C VAL A 118 12.30 3.58 -17.18
N GLY A 119 13.46 3.05 -16.80
CA GLY A 119 14.69 3.80 -16.59
C GLY A 119 14.78 4.53 -15.24
N ILE A 120 13.87 4.27 -14.29
CA ILE A 120 13.88 4.90 -12.99
C ILE A 120 14.68 4.05 -12.00
N LYS A 121 15.80 4.60 -11.53
CA LYS A 121 16.60 4.00 -10.46
C LYS A 121 16.09 4.41 -9.10
N LEU A 122 16.10 3.47 -8.16
CA LEU A 122 15.64 3.68 -6.79
C LEU A 122 16.40 4.80 -6.07
N GLU A 123 17.69 4.96 -6.39
CA GLU A 123 18.57 6.02 -5.86
C GLU A 123 18.13 7.44 -6.25
N ASN A 124 17.39 7.58 -7.35
CA ASN A 124 16.92 8.85 -7.89
C ASN A 124 15.46 9.16 -7.50
N VAL A 125 14.84 8.32 -6.66
CA VAL A 125 13.44 8.49 -6.27
C VAL A 125 13.30 9.68 -5.34
N THR A 126 12.40 10.58 -5.70
CA THR A 126 12.03 11.76 -4.91
C THR A 126 10.67 11.57 -4.24
N LEU A 127 10.34 12.42 -3.26
CA LEU A 127 9.10 12.30 -2.48
C LEU A 127 7.82 12.47 -3.31
N ASP A 128 7.89 13.22 -4.42
CA ASP A 128 6.79 13.42 -5.37
C ASP A 128 6.47 12.18 -6.22
N MET A 129 7.42 11.23 -6.33
CA MET A 129 7.19 9.95 -7.01
C MET A 129 6.49 8.93 -6.10
N LEU A 130 6.48 9.17 -4.78
CA LEU A 130 5.85 8.30 -3.81
C LEU A 130 4.34 8.57 -3.76
N GLY A 131 3.56 7.50 -3.68
CA GLY A 131 2.12 7.60 -3.45
C GLY A 131 1.80 8.14 -2.06
N ARG A 132 0.57 8.61 -1.88
CA ARG A 132 0.03 9.06 -0.59
C ARG A 132 -1.37 8.51 -0.36
N ALA A 133 -1.68 8.30 0.91
CA ALA A 133 -3.02 7.97 1.39
C ALA A 133 -3.22 8.61 2.77
N LYS A 134 -4.47 8.73 3.21
CA LYS A 134 -4.77 9.22 4.56
C LYS A 134 -4.41 8.21 5.64
N LYS A 135 -4.65 6.92 5.36
CA LYS A 135 -4.34 5.84 6.28
C LYS A 135 -4.06 4.55 5.52
N VAL A 136 -3.11 3.76 6.02
CA VAL A 136 -2.92 2.37 5.59
C VAL A 136 -3.02 1.48 6.83
N HIS A 137 -3.84 0.44 6.71
CA HIS A 137 -4.00 -0.59 7.72
C HIS A 137 -3.45 -1.92 7.19
N ILE A 138 -2.56 -2.56 7.94
CA ILE A 138 -1.86 -3.77 7.50
C ILE A 138 -1.97 -4.82 8.60
N SER A 139 -2.58 -5.95 8.28
CA SER A 139 -2.65 -7.12 9.15
C SER A 139 -1.63 -8.18 8.72
N LYS A 140 -1.71 -9.37 9.33
CA LYS A 140 -0.90 -10.52 8.93
C LYS A 140 -1.17 -10.96 7.49
N GLU A 141 -2.38 -10.74 6.98
CA GLU A 141 -2.84 -11.29 5.71
C GLU A 141 -3.20 -10.22 4.68
N ASN A 142 -3.63 -9.03 5.13
CA ASN A 142 -4.21 -8.02 4.26
C ASN A 142 -3.53 -6.66 4.42
N THR A 143 -3.54 -5.87 3.34
CA THR A 143 -3.23 -4.44 3.34
C THR A 143 -4.42 -3.68 2.78
N THR A 144 -4.85 -2.66 3.51
CA THR A 144 -5.96 -1.78 3.14
C THR A 144 -5.46 -0.34 3.08
N ILE A 145 -5.55 0.25 1.89
CA ILE A 145 -5.23 1.66 1.64
C ILE A 145 -6.53 2.44 1.68
N VAL A 146 -6.59 3.46 2.52
CA VAL A 146 -7.80 4.27 2.77
C VAL A 146 -7.54 5.71 2.37
N ASP A 147 -8.43 6.24 1.52
CA ASP A 147 -8.41 7.63 1.04
C ASP A 147 -7.08 7.95 0.34
N GLY A 148 -6.84 7.23 -0.76
CA GLY A 148 -5.68 7.41 -1.63
C GLY A 148 -5.71 8.76 -2.33
N SER A 149 -4.54 9.39 -2.53
CA SER A 149 -4.45 10.74 -3.09
C SER A 149 -4.60 10.84 -4.62
N GLY A 150 -4.95 9.73 -5.28
CA GLY A 150 -5.18 9.64 -6.71
C GLY A 150 -6.28 10.58 -7.21
N GLN A 151 -6.09 11.16 -8.39
CA GLN A 151 -7.11 12.00 -8.99
C GLN A 151 -8.27 11.15 -9.50
N LYS A 152 -9.51 11.52 -9.14
CA LYS A 152 -10.73 10.80 -9.58
C LYS A 152 -10.80 10.56 -11.09
N ALA A 153 -10.32 11.52 -11.88
CA ALA A 153 -10.27 11.37 -13.34
C ALA A 153 -9.32 10.24 -13.79
N GLN A 154 -8.14 10.13 -13.18
CA GLN A 154 -7.16 9.07 -13.49
C GLN A 154 -7.67 7.70 -13.03
N ILE A 155 -8.27 7.63 -11.84
CA ILE A 155 -8.90 6.40 -11.32
C ILE A 155 -10.05 5.96 -12.25
N SER A 156 -10.93 6.89 -12.66
CA SER A 156 -12.04 6.59 -13.57
C SER A 156 -11.56 6.15 -14.96
N ALA A 157 -10.50 6.78 -15.49
CA ALA A 157 -9.88 6.36 -16.74
C ALA A 157 -9.32 4.94 -16.62
N ARG A 158 -8.64 4.63 -15.50
CA ARG A 158 -8.10 3.29 -15.25
C ARG A 158 -9.20 2.23 -15.12
N VAL A 159 -10.27 2.55 -14.40
CA VAL A 159 -11.48 1.71 -14.31
C VAL A 159 -12.06 1.43 -15.69
N SER A 160 -12.12 2.43 -16.57
CA SER A 160 -12.64 2.29 -17.93
C SER A 160 -11.73 1.42 -18.80
N GLN A 161 -10.41 1.55 -18.67
CA GLN A 161 -9.44 0.68 -19.35
C GLN A 161 -9.64 -0.79 -18.95
N ILE A 162 -9.79 -1.08 -17.65
CA ILE A 162 -9.99 -2.45 -17.17
C ILE A 162 -11.33 -3.01 -17.68
N LYS A 163 -12.40 -2.20 -17.74
CA LYS A 163 -13.69 -2.62 -18.32
C LYS A 163 -13.56 -2.99 -19.81
N ALA A 164 -12.85 -2.21 -20.61
CA ALA A 164 -12.60 -2.56 -22.01
C ALA A 164 -11.84 -3.88 -22.14
N GLN A 165 -10.80 -4.11 -21.32
CA GLN A 165 -10.05 -5.37 -21.30
C GLN A 165 -10.93 -6.58 -20.95
N ILE A 166 -11.93 -6.41 -20.09
CA ILE A 166 -12.90 -7.44 -19.72
C ILE A 166 -13.78 -7.86 -20.92
N GLU A 167 -14.17 -6.89 -21.75
CA GLU A 167 -14.99 -7.13 -22.94
C GLU A 167 -14.19 -7.78 -24.08
N GLU A 168 -12.91 -7.42 -24.22
CA GLU A 168 -12.03 -7.95 -25.27
C GLU A 168 -11.51 -9.36 -24.97
N THR A 169 -11.39 -9.75 -23.70
CA THR A 169 -10.85 -11.06 -23.35
C THR A 169 -11.83 -12.20 -23.63
N THR A 170 -11.32 -13.25 -24.28
CA THR A 170 -12.02 -14.51 -24.53
C THR A 170 -11.73 -15.58 -23.47
N SER A 171 -10.86 -15.28 -22.51
CA SER A 171 -10.44 -16.18 -21.44
C SER A 171 -11.26 -15.89 -20.17
N ASP A 172 -12.05 -16.86 -19.72
CA ASP A 172 -12.86 -16.73 -18.50
C ASP A 172 -11.97 -16.49 -17.27
N TYR A 173 -10.78 -17.10 -17.24
CA TYR A 173 -9.79 -16.88 -16.19
C TYR A 173 -9.32 -15.43 -16.14
N ASP A 174 -8.97 -14.84 -17.29
CA ASP A 174 -8.50 -13.45 -17.32
C ASP A 174 -9.65 -12.49 -17.00
N ARG A 175 -10.86 -12.81 -17.47
CA ARG A 175 -12.08 -12.05 -17.15
C ARG A 175 -12.31 -11.98 -15.64
N GLU A 176 -12.25 -13.10 -14.95
CA GLU A 176 -12.39 -13.18 -13.48
C GLU A 176 -11.35 -12.29 -12.79
N LYS A 177 -10.08 -12.38 -13.21
CA LYS A 177 -8.99 -11.60 -12.59
C LYS A 177 -9.05 -10.12 -12.89
N LEU A 178 -9.53 -9.72 -14.06
CA LEU A 178 -9.80 -8.33 -14.37
C LEU A 178 -11.00 -7.80 -13.56
N GLN A 179 -12.03 -8.60 -13.35
CA GLN A 179 -13.17 -8.25 -12.50
C GLN A 179 -12.75 -8.04 -11.04
N GLU A 180 -11.87 -8.90 -10.49
CA GLU A 180 -11.30 -8.71 -9.15
C GLU A 180 -10.56 -7.37 -9.03
N ARG A 181 -9.73 -7.04 -10.03
CA ARG A 181 -9.01 -5.75 -10.07
C ARG A 181 -9.96 -4.57 -10.17
N LEU A 182 -10.95 -4.66 -11.05
CA LEU A 182 -11.98 -3.65 -11.23
C LEU A 182 -12.73 -3.40 -9.93
N ALA A 183 -13.15 -4.46 -9.24
CA ALA A 183 -13.87 -4.36 -7.97
C ALA A 183 -13.02 -3.67 -6.89
N LYS A 184 -11.73 -4.00 -6.80
CA LYS A 184 -10.80 -3.38 -5.86
C LYS A 184 -10.59 -1.89 -6.12
N LEU A 185 -10.59 -1.46 -7.38
CA LEU A 185 -10.35 -0.05 -7.74
C LEU A 185 -11.64 0.80 -7.74
N ALA A 186 -12.77 0.23 -8.16
CA ALA A 186 -14.04 0.96 -8.26
C ALA A 186 -14.90 0.88 -6.99
N GLY A 187 -14.67 -0.11 -6.13
CA GLY A 187 -15.47 -0.33 -4.91
C GLY A 187 -15.15 0.62 -3.77
N GLY A 188 -13.93 1.17 -3.75
CA GLY A 188 -13.46 2.02 -2.66
C GLY A 188 -13.41 1.30 -1.31
N VAL A 189 -13.36 2.09 -0.22
CA VAL A 189 -13.38 1.59 1.15
C VAL A 189 -14.46 2.32 1.95
N ALA A 190 -15.31 1.55 2.63
CA ALA A 190 -16.28 2.10 3.57
C ALA A 190 -15.58 2.41 4.91
N VAL A 191 -15.68 3.66 5.35
CA VAL A 191 -15.14 4.13 6.65
C VAL A 191 -16.30 4.40 7.59
N ILE A 192 -16.30 3.68 8.72
CA ILE A 192 -17.21 3.88 9.85
C ILE A 192 -16.45 4.64 10.93
N ARG A 193 -16.96 5.81 11.31
CA ARG A 193 -16.37 6.63 12.39
C ARG A 193 -17.20 6.44 13.65
N VAL A 194 -16.62 5.78 14.65
CA VAL A 194 -17.27 5.50 15.94
C VAL A 194 -16.95 6.63 16.91
N GLY A 195 -17.98 7.27 17.46
CA GLY A 195 -17.87 8.33 18.46
C GLY A 195 -18.29 7.87 19.85
N GLY A 196 -17.80 8.57 20.88
CA GLY A 196 -18.08 8.29 22.29
C GLY A 196 -17.67 9.48 23.16
N ALA A 197 -18.16 9.52 24.40
CA ALA A 197 -17.88 10.59 25.35
C ALA A 197 -16.50 10.44 26.01
N THR A 198 -15.93 9.24 26.02
CA THR A 198 -14.60 8.93 26.57
C THR A 198 -13.82 8.01 25.64
N GLU A 199 -12.49 7.99 25.75
CA GLU A 199 -11.64 7.09 24.95
C GLU A 199 -11.98 5.61 25.16
N VAL A 200 -12.33 5.23 26.39
CA VAL A 200 -12.71 3.85 26.74
C VAL A 200 -14.00 3.45 26.03
N GLU A 201 -14.99 4.33 26.00
CA GLU A 201 -16.27 4.09 25.31
C GLU A 201 -16.08 4.02 23.79
N VAL A 202 -15.24 4.89 23.22
CA VAL A 202 -14.90 4.82 21.79
C VAL A 202 -14.22 3.49 21.46
N LYS A 203 -13.30 3.02 22.31
CA LYS A 203 -12.62 1.74 22.12
C LYS A 203 -13.60 0.56 22.19
N GLU A 204 -14.45 0.50 23.23
CA GLU A 204 -15.45 -0.56 23.40
C GLU A 204 -16.46 -0.60 22.25
N LYS A 205 -17.00 0.57 21.85
CA LYS A 205 -17.92 0.64 20.70
C LYS A 205 -17.24 0.28 19.39
N LYS A 206 -15.97 0.64 19.21
CA LYS A 206 -15.20 0.28 18.01
C LYS A 206 -15.01 -1.23 17.94
N ASP A 207 -14.59 -1.85 19.03
CA ASP A 207 -14.37 -3.30 19.07
C ASP A 207 -15.69 -4.06 18.78
N ARG A 208 -16.82 -3.57 19.27
CA ARG A 208 -18.17 -4.12 18.94
C ARG A 208 -18.63 -3.92 17.49
N VAL A 209 -18.02 -2.99 16.75
CA VAL A 209 -18.30 -2.78 15.31
C VAL A 209 -17.34 -3.61 14.45
N ASP A 210 -16.14 -3.86 14.96
CA ASP A 210 -15.14 -4.72 14.34
C ASP A 210 -15.52 -6.23 14.47
N ASP A 211 -16.17 -6.62 15.59
CA ASP A 211 -16.72 -7.97 15.87
C ASP A 211 -18.06 -8.27 15.15
#